data_AF-A0A2P6QJR1-F1
#
_entry.id   AF-A0A2P6QJR1-F1
#
_cell.length_a   1.000
_cell.length_b   1.000
_cell.length_c   1.000
_cell.angle_alpha   90.00
_cell.angle_beta   90.00
_cell.angle_gamma   90.00
#
_symmetry.space_group_name_H-M   'P 1'
#
loop_
_entity.id
_entity.type
_entity.pdbx_description
1 polymer ?
#
loop_
_entity_poly.entity_id
_entity_poly.type
_entity_poly.pdbx_seq_one_letter_code
_entity_poly.pdbx_strand_id
1 'polypeptide(L)'
;MTAMSFHDETLAEGAKVAHFCSMCGPKFCSMKITEDVRKYAEEHGYGTAEEAVKRGMDAMSAEFLAAKKTVSGEQHGEIGGEIYLPESYVKSSER
;
A
#
# COMPACT_ATOMS: atom_id res chain seq x y z
N MET A 1 14.47 6.28 -28.79
CA MET A 1 13.96 5.76 -27.51
C MET A 1 12.44 5.76 -27.58
N THR A 2 11.80 4.64 -27.32
CA THR A 2 10.34 4.49 -27.44
C THR A 2 9.77 4.08 -26.09
N ALA A 3 8.52 4.45 -25.79
CA ALA A 3 7.89 4.08 -24.51
C ALA A 3 7.92 2.56 -24.27
N MET A 4 7.78 1.77 -25.33
CA MET A 4 7.81 0.30 -25.26
C MET A 4 9.19 -0.23 -24.85
N SER A 5 10.30 0.37 -25.32
CA SER A 5 11.63 -0.12 -24.96
C SER A 5 11.87 -0.01 -23.45
N PHE A 6 11.51 1.12 -22.83
CA PHE A 6 11.64 1.33 -21.39
C PHE A 6 10.74 0.42 -20.55
N HIS A 7 9.53 0.14 -21.04
CA HIS A 7 8.62 -0.78 -20.36
C HIS A 7 9.19 -2.22 -20.33
N ASP A 8 9.84 -2.63 -21.41
CA ASP A 8 10.25 -4.02 -21.63
C ASP A 8 11.64 -4.36 -21.06
N GLU A 9 12.43 -3.36 -20.69
CA GLU A 9 13.79 -3.53 -20.16
C GLU A 9 13.88 -4.44 -18.93
N THR A 10 12.85 -4.47 -18.08
CA THR A 10 12.88 -5.14 -16.76
C THR A 10 11.72 -6.10 -16.51
N LEU A 11 10.76 -6.20 -17.45
CA LEU A 11 9.54 -6.98 -17.29
C LEU A 11 9.55 -8.24 -18.17
N ALA A 12 8.97 -9.33 -17.67
CA ALA A 12 8.81 -10.56 -18.44
C ALA A 12 7.86 -10.35 -19.64
N GLU A 13 7.96 -11.19 -20.68
CA GLU A 13 7.18 -11.02 -21.92
C GLU A 13 5.64 -10.98 -21.69
N GLY A 14 5.14 -11.66 -20.66
CA GLY A 14 3.71 -11.64 -20.29
C GLY A 14 3.21 -10.34 -19.65
N ALA A 15 4.09 -9.37 -19.37
CA ALA A 15 3.73 -8.15 -18.64
C ALA A 15 2.86 -7.16 -19.44
N LYS A 16 2.68 -7.37 -20.75
CA LYS A 16 1.87 -6.49 -21.61
C LYS A 16 0.38 -6.45 -21.24
N VAL A 17 -0.10 -7.49 -20.56
CA VAL A 17 -1.48 -7.59 -20.04
C VAL A 17 -1.53 -7.51 -18.51
N ALA A 18 -0.38 -7.27 -17.87
CA ALA A 18 -0.32 -7.19 -16.43
C ALA A 18 -0.90 -5.85 -15.94
N HIS A 19 -1.65 -5.90 -14.84
CA HIS A 19 -2.15 -4.71 -14.16
C HIS A 19 -1.07 -4.04 -13.29
N PHE A 20 0.18 -4.01 -13.75
CA PHE A 20 1.29 -3.31 -13.12
C PHE A 20 2.43 -3.05 -14.11
N CYS A 21 3.23 -2.02 -13.83
CA CYS A 21 4.50 -1.76 -14.51
C CYS A 21 5.68 -1.99 -13.54
N SER A 22 6.90 -1.92 -14.06
CA SER A 22 8.15 -2.10 -13.30
C SER A 22 8.34 -1.10 -12.15
N MET A 23 7.68 0.07 -12.21
CA MET A 23 7.80 1.09 -11.16
C MET A 23 7.03 0.77 -9.88
N CYS A 24 5.86 0.12 -10.00
CA CYS A 24 4.98 -0.10 -8.85
C CYS A 24 4.90 -1.56 -8.43
N GLY A 25 5.24 -2.49 -9.34
CA GLY A 25 5.12 -3.92 -9.10
C GLY A 25 3.67 -4.37 -8.85
N PRO A 26 3.45 -5.68 -8.63
CA PRO A 26 2.12 -6.27 -8.59
C PRO A 26 1.27 -5.85 -7.38
N LYS A 27 1.89 -5.42 -6.27
CA LYS A 27 1.18 -5.11 -5.02
C LYS A 27 0.80 -3.64 -4.87
N PHE A 28 1.54 -2.72 -5.50
CA PHE A 28 1.41 -1.28 -5.23
C PHE A 28 1.01 -0.47 -6.47
N CYS A 29 0.49 -1.12 -7.52
CA CYS A 29 -0.03 -0.40 -8.68
C CYS A 29 -1.30 0.36 -8.30
N SER A 30 -1.22 1.70 -8.28
CA SER A 30 -2.33 2.59 -7.90
C SER A 30 -3.60 2.37 -8.74
N MET A 31 -3.45 2.11 -10.04
CA MET A 31 -4.58 1.85 -10.93
C MET A 31 -5.27 0.53 -10.58
N LYS A 32 -4.51 -0.54 -10.31
CA LYS A 32 -5.09 -1.83 -9.93
C LYS A 32 -5.77 -1.77 -8.56
N ILE A 33 -5.14 -1.11 -7.59
CA ILE A 33 -5.74 -0.87 -6.27
C ILE A 33 -7.06 -0.12 -6.42
N THR A 34 -7.11 0.90 -7.28
CA THR A 34 -8.36 1.66 -7.52
C THR A 34 -9.44 0.78 -8.15
N GLU A 35 -9.08 -0.06 -9.12
CA GLU A 35 -9.99 -1.04 -9.74
C GLU A 35 -10.56 -2.01 -8.70
N ASP A 36 -9.71 -2.57 -7.83
CA ASP A 36 -10.11 -3.50 -6.78
C ASP A 36 -11.03 -2.85 -5.74
N VAL A 37 -10.75 -1.60 -5.36
CA VAL A 37 -11.61 -0.83 -4.45
C VAL A 37 -12.99 -0.58 -5.06
N ARG A 38 -13.06 -0.25 -6.36
CA ARG A 38 -14.34 -0.05 -7.04
C ARG A 38 -15.16 -1.34 -7.09
N LYS A 39 -14.52 -2.46 -7.47
CA LYS A 39 -15.16 -3.78 -7.51
C LYS A 39 -15.66 -4.21 -6.13
N TYR A 40 -14.82 -4.05 -5.10
CA TYR A 40 -15.20 -4.31 -3.72
C TYR A 40 -16.43 -3.49 -3.32
N ALA A 41 -16.50 -2.23 -3.78
CA ALA A 41 -17.63 -1.37 -3.49
C ALA A 41 -18.93 -1.74 -4.21
N GLU A 42 -18.83 -2.18 -5.46
CA GLU A 42 -19.97 -2.74 -6.20
C GLU A 42 -20.52 -4.00 -5.51
N GLU A 43 -19.65 -4.89 -5.02
CA GLU A 43 -20.04 -6.14 -4.35
C GLU A 43 -20.66 -5.92 -2.96
N HIS A 44 -20.16 -4.93 -2.20
CA HIS A 44 -20.56 -4.71 -0.81
C HIS A 44 -21.60 -3.60 -0.64
N GLY A 45 -21.97 -2.91 -1.72
CA GLY A 45 -23.00 -1.88 -1.71
C GLY A 45 -22.68 -0.74 -0.76
N TYR A 46 -21.46 -0.19 -0.83
CA TYR A 46 -21.18 1.03 -0.07
C TYR A 46 -22.06 2.16 -0.59
N GLY A 47 -22.78 2.83 0.31
CA GLY A 47 -23.69 3.93 -0.01
C GLY A 47 -22.97 5.08 -0.70
N THR A 48 -22.44 6.03 0.07
CA THR A 48 -21.55 7.07 -0.48
C THR A 48 -20.09 6.66 -0.39
N ALA A 49 -19.24 7.21 -1.26
CA ALA A 49 -17.80 6.93 -1.25
C ALA A 49 -17.16 7.33 0.10
N GLU A 50 -17.61 8.42 0.70
CA GLU A 50 -17.12 8.92 1.98
C GLU A 50 -17.40 7.96 3.15
N GLU A 51 -18.59 7.36 3.19
CA GLU A 51 -18.94 6.36 4.20
C GLU A 51 -18.14 5.07 4.05
N ALA A 52 -17.87 4.66 2.79
CA ALA A 52 -17.04 3.51 2.47
C ALA A 52 -15.61 3.69 2.99
N VAL A 53 -15.00 4.83 2.67
CA VAL A 53 -13.63 5.17 3.10
C VAL A 53 -13.54 5.20 4.62
N LYS A 54 -14.50 5.85 5.30
CA LYS A 54 -14.50 5.93 6.75
C LYS A 54 -14.56 4.55 7.41
N ARG A 55 -15.52 3.71 7.00
CA ARG A 55 -15.66 2.34 7.55
C ARG A 55 -14.43 1.48 7.26
N GLY A 56 -13.89 1.56 6.04
CA GLY A 56 -12.67 0.85 5.66
C GLY A 56 -11.46 1.26 6.49
N MET A 57 -11.26 2.57 6.70
CA MET A 57 -10.18 3.08 7.54
C MET A 57 -10.33 2.68 9.01
N ASP A 58 -11.55 2.77 9.57
CA ASP A 58 -11.81 2.38 10.96
C ASP A 58 -11.50 0.88 11.17
N ALA A 59 -11.94 0.01 10.24
CA ALA A 59 -11.67 -1.42 10.30
C ALA A 59 -10.17 -1.74 10.17
N MET A 60 -9.49 -1.17 9.16
CA MET A 60 -8.05 -1.40 8.94
C MET A 60 -7.21 -0.85 10.10
N SER A 61 -7.59 0.30 10.67
CA SER A 61 -6.95 0.88 11.86
C SER A 61 -7.08 -0.06 13.06
N ALA A 62 -8.28 -0.61 13.30
CA ALA A 62 -8.50 -1.59 14.35
C ALA A 62 -7.67 -2.86 14.15
N GLU A 63 -7.60 -3.39 12.91
CA GLU A 63 -6.75 -4.53 12.57
C GLU A 63 -5.26 -4.23 12.79
N PHE A 64 -4.81 -3.04 12.38
CA PHE A 64 -3.42 -2.62 12.55
C PHE A 64 -3.03 -2.50 14.03
N LEU A 65 -3.89 -1.89 14.85
CA LEU A 65 -3.70 -1.80 16.29
C LEU A 65 -3.73 -3.17 16.97
N ALA A 66 -4.59 -4.09 16.49
CA ALA A 66 -4.68 -5.45 17.01
C ALA A 66 -3.48 -6.32 16.61
N ALA A 67 -3.01 -6.19 15.37
CA ALA A 67 -1.90 -6.99 14.85
C ALA A 67 -0.59 -6.69 15.57
N LYS A 68 -0.38 -5.46 16.07
CA LYS A 68 0.86 -4.97 16.76
C LYS A 68 2.18 -5.32 16.04
N LYS A 69 2.11 -5.81 14.81
CA LYS A 69 3.21 -6.30 13.98
C LYS A 69 3.19 -5.49 12.71
N THR A 70 3.86 -4.35 12.76
CA THR A 70 4.32 -3.71 11.54
C THR A 70 5.59 -4.42 11.10
N VAL A 71 5.81 -4.52 9.78
CA VAL A 71 7.08 -5.01 9.22
C VAL A 71 8.27 -4.26 9.84
N SER A 72 8.06 -2.97 10.12
CA SER A 72 9.02 -2.11 10.82
C SER A 72 9.14 -2.41 12.32
N GLY A 73 8.07 -2.81 13.01
CA GLY A 73 8.10 -3.13 14.44
C GLY A 73 8.88 -4.41 14.76
N GLU A 74 8.87 -5.39 13.85
CA GLU A 74 9.74 -6.57 13.94
C GLU A 74 11.22 -6.24 13.67
N GLN A 75 11.51 -5.19 12.88
CA GLN A 75 12.88 -4.77 12.54
C GLN A 75 13.46 -3.67 13.45
N HIS A 76 12.60 -2.86 14.09
CA HIS A 76 12.97 -1.64 14.82
C HIS A 76 12.32 -1.49 16.21
N GLY A 77 11.70 -2.54 16.75
CA GLY A 77 11.03 -2.52 18.06
C GLY A 77 9.69 -1.77 18.05
N GLU A 78 9.08 -1.56 19.23
CA GLU A 78 7.73 -0.97 19.37
C GLU A 78 7.54 0.37 18.65
N ILE A 79 8.62 1.15 18.48
CA ILE A 79 8.61 2.48 17.87
C ILE A 79 8.63 2.40 16.34
N GLY A 80 9.09 1.29 15.75
CA GLY A 80 9.12 1.09 14.30
C GLY A 80 7.72 1.10 13.66
N GLY A 81 6.66 0.81 14.42
CA GLY A 81 5.29 0.82 13.89
C GLY A 81 4.63 2.18 13.75
N GLU A 82 5.25 3.24 14.26
CA GLU A 82 4.70 4.59 14.23
C GLU A 82 5.06 5.29 12.92
N ILE A 83 4.05 5.79 12.19
CA ILE A 83 4.27 6.63 11.00
C ILE A 83 4.88 7.98 11.42
N TYR A 84 4.51 8.47 12.60
CA TYR A 84 5.02 9.69 13.19
C TYR A 84 5.99 9.35 14.32
N LEU A 85 7.27 9.31 14.01
CA LEU A 85 8.30 9.00 14.98
C LEU A 85 8.57 10.21 15.90
N PRO A 86 8.67 10.02 17.22
CA PRO A 86 9.06 11.10 18.11
C PRO A 86 10.49 11.55 17.82
N GLU A 87 10.78 12.83 18.03
CA GLU A 87 12.10 13.42 17.76
C GLU A 87 13.24 12.73 18.54
N SER A 88 12.92 12.16 19.71
CA SER A 88 13.83 11.35 20.51
C SER A 88 14.29 10.06 19.81
N TYR A 89 13.41 9.43 19.01
CA TYR A 89 13.75 8.24 18.25
C TYR A 89 14.71 8.58 17.10
N VAL A 90 14.41 9.65 16.35
CA VAL A 90 15.26 10.14 15.26
C VAL A 90 16.68 10.41 15.77
N LYS A 91 16.81 11.17 16.87
CA LYS A 91 18.12 11.49 17.50
C LYS A 91 18.87 10.26 18.04
N SER A 92 18.16 9.18 18.38
CA SER A 92 18.78 7.94 18.87
C SER A 92 19.37 7.08 17.74
N SER A 93 18.85 7.21 16.52
CA SER A 93 19.27 6.43 15.35
C SER A 93 20.49 7.00 14.62
N GLU A 94 20.82 8.27 14.85
CA GLU A 94 21.92 8.99 14.21
C GLU A 94 23.27 8.85 14.96
N ARG A 95 23.34 7.98 15.98
CA ARG A 95 24.53 7.80 16.84
C ARG A 95 25.24 6.48 16.59
#